data_AF-A0A2D6Q436-F1
#
_entry.id   AF-A0A2D6Q436-F1
#
_cell.length_a   1.000
_cell.length_b   1.000
_cell.length_c   1.000
_cell.angle_alpha   90.00
_cell.angle_beta   90.00
_cell.angle_gamma   90.00
#
_symmetry.space_group_name_H-M   'P 1'
#
loop_
_entity.id
_entity.type
_entity.pdbx_description
1 polymer ?
#
loop_
_entity_poly.entity_id
_entity_poly.type
_entity_poly.pdbx_seq_one_letter_code
_entity_poly.pdbx_strand_id
1 'polypeptide(L)' 'MQDLLKHITRGITGNSKIKIEQTNSGDLNIYTIHAPKEVMGTLIGKEGKTIRAIRSLARARAIVDKESVAVRLEEVD' A
#
# COMPACT_ATOMS: atom_id res chain seq x y z
N MET A 1 6.28 -1.64 8.72
CA MET A 1 5.28 -1.81 7.65
C MET A 1 5.53 -0.91 6.44
N GLN A 2 5.84 0.38 6.63
CA GLN A 2 6.07 1.32 5.53
C GLN A 2 7.15 0.84 4.55
N ASP A 3 8.28 0.31 5.03
CA ASP A 3 9.34 -0.22 4.17
C ASP A 3 8.90 -1.40 3.31
N LEU A 4 8.06 -2.29 3.86
CA LEU A 4 7.51 -3.43 3.13
C LEU A 4 6.62 -2.93 1.98
N LEU A 5 5.68 -2.03 2.29
CA LEU A 5 4.81 -1.44 1.27
C LEU A 5 5.62 -0.67 0.22
N LYS A 6 6.67 0.04 0.62
CA LYS A 6 7.56 0.77 -0.29
C LYS A 6 8.33 -0.19 -1.20
N HIS A 7 8.80 -1.31 -0.65
CA HIS A 7 9.53 -2.33 -1.41
C HIS A 7 8.62 -3.02 -2.43
N ILE A 8 7.43 -3.44 -2.02
CA ILE A 8 6.45 -4.09 -2.91
C ILE A 8 6.03 -3.13 -4.02
N THR A 9 5.66 -1.89 -3.68
CA THR A 9 5.19 -0.91 -4.67
C THR A 9 6.30 -0.53 -5.65
N ARG A 10 7.54 -0.30 -5.20
CA ARG A 10 8.68 -0.06 -6.10
C ARG A 10 8.99 -1.24 -7.02
N GLY A 11 8.85 -2.47 -6.51
CA GLY A 11 9.05 -3.68 -7.32
C GLY A 11 8.00 -3.85 -8.41
N ILE A 12 6.76 -3.43 -8.16
CA ILE A 12 5.63 -3.53 -9.11
C ILE A 12 5.66 -2.41 -10.14
N THR A 13 5.89 -1.17 -9.73
CA THR A 13 5.75 0.00 -10.61
C THR A 13 7.03 0.40 -11.33
N GLY A 14 8.19 -0.12 -10.90
CA GLY A 14 9.48 0.25 -11.46
C GLY A 14 9.89 1.65 -11.02
N ASN A 15 10.67 1.72 -9.93
CA ASN A 15 11.37 2.92 -9.43
C ASN A 15 10.58 4.26 -9.47
N SER A 16 9.27 4.21 -9.26
CA SER A 16 8.37 5.37 -9.36
C SER A 16 8.35 6.17 -8.05
N LYS A 17 7.99 7.47 -8.14
CA LYS A 17 7.84 8.36 -6.98
C LYS A 17 6.58 7.98 -6.18
N ILE A 18 6.69 7.01 -5.29
CA ILE A 18 5.62 6.57 -4.39
C ILE A 18 5.93 7.08 -2.98
N LYS A 19 4.95 7.72 -2.34
CA LYS A 19 5.02 8.14 -0.94
C LYS A 19 4.03 7.31 -0.13
N ILE A 20 4.44 6.87 1.05
CA ILE A 20 3.56 6.12 1.96
C ILE A 20 3.42 6.93 3.24
N GLU A 21 2.19 7.26 3.58
CA GLU A 21 1.83 7.94 4.81
C GLU A 21 1.21 6.92 5.78
N GLN A 22 1.49 7.08 7.07
CA GLN A 22 0.84 6.31 8.12
C GLN A 22 0.06 7.27 9.01
N THR A 23 -1.22 6.97 9.20
CA THR A 23 -2.10 7.65 10.15
C THR A 23 -2.56 6.61 11.17
N ASN A 24 -2.51 6.96 12.45
CA ASN A 24 -3.09 6.13 13.50
C ASN A 24 -4.51 6.65 13.82
N SER A 25 -5.47 5.75 13.83
CA SER A 25 -6.86 6.04 14.19
C SER A 25 -7.29 5.04 15.26
N GLY A 26 -6.99 5.36 16.52
CA GLY A 26 -7.15 4.44 17.65
C GLY A 26 -6.27 3.20 17.46
N ASP A 27 -6.88 2.02 17.48
CA ASP A 27 -6.17 0.75 17.28
C ASP A 27 -5.85 0.43 15.80
N LEU A 28 -6.28 1.28 14.86
CA LEU A 28 -6.11 1.07 13.42
C LEU A 28 -4.96 1.91 12.86
N ASN A 29 -3.94 1.23 12.34
CA ASN A 29 -2.87 1.83 11.54
C ASN A 29 -3.30 1.90 10.06
N ILE A 30 -3.60 3.09 9.58
CA ILE A 30 -3.98 3.35 8.18
C ILE A 30 -2.71 3.73 7.41
N TYR A 31 -2.38 2.96 6.38
CA TYR A 31 -1.29 3.23 5.45
C TYR A 31 -1.86 3.72 4.13
N THR A 32 -1.56 4.97 3.77
CA THR A 32 -1.99 5.58 2.51
C THR A 32 -0.83 5.59 1.53
N ILE A 33 -1.00 4.89 0.41
CA ILE A 33 -0.05 4.86 -0.70
C ILE A 33 -0.43 5.98 -1.66
N HIS A 34 0.42 7.00 -1.75
CA HIS A 34 0.32 8.08 -2.72
C HIS A 34 1.14 7.71 -3.94
N ALA A 35 0.49 7.63 -5.10
CA ALA A 35 1.12 7.25 -6.35
C ALA A 35 0.67 8.15 -7.51
N PRO A 36 1.56 8.46 -8.46
CA PRO A 36 1.19 9.23 -9.64
C PRO A 36 0.24 8.43 -10.52
N LYS A 37 -0.59 9.14 -11.28
CA LYS A 37 -1.59 8.57 -12.20
C LYS A 37 -1.00 7.54 -13.16
N GLU A 38 0.24 7.75 -13.60
CA GLU A 38 0.96 6.88 -14.53
C GLU A 38 1.11 5.43 -14.01
N VAL A 39 1.25 5.24 -12.69
CA VAL A 39 1.48 3.92 -12.09
C VAL A 39 0.26 3.37 -11.35
N MET A 40 -0.80 4.18 -11.22
CA MET A 40 -2.04 3.80 -10.55
C MET A 40 -2.66 2.53 -11.16
N GLY A 41 -2.71 2.45 -12.49
CA GLY A 41 -3.23 1.27 -13.19
C GLY A 41 -2.46 -0.01 -12.82
N THR A 42 -1.14 0.09 -12.68
CA THR A 42 -0.26 -1.03 -12.30
C THR A 42 -0.47 -1.45 -10.83
N LEU A 43 -0.62 -0.46 -9.94
CA LEU A 43 -0.86 -0.70 -8.50
C LEU A 43 -2.23 -1.31 -8.22
N ILE A 44 -3.26 -0.88 -8.92
CA ILE A 44 -4.58 -1.50 -8.86
C ILE A 44 -4.50 -2.90 -9.47
N GLY A 45 -3.90 -3.00 -10.66
CA GLY A 45 -3.82 -4.22 -11.45
C GLY A 45 -5.16 -4.59 -12.09
N LYS A 46 -5.14 -5.55 -13.02
CA LYS A 46 -6.35 -6.05 -13.69
C LYS A 46 -7.37 -6.55 -12.64
N GLU A 47 -8.59 -6.02 -12.67
CA GLU A 47 -9.68 -6.33 -11.72
C GLU A 47 -9.35 -6.02 -10.23
N GLY A 48 -8.34 -5.19 -9.99
CA GLY A 48 -7.87 -4.90 -8.64
C GLY A 48 -7.05 -6.03 -8.01
N LYS A 49 -6.55 -7.01 -8.80
CA LYS A 49 -5.79 -8.16 -8.26
C LYS A 49 -4.54 -7.73 -7.51
N THR A 50 -3.79 -6.76 -8.03
CA THR A 50 -2.54 -6.28 -7.42
C THR A 50 -2.80 -5.61 -6.08
N ILE A 51 -3.74 -4.65 -6.01
CA ILE A 51 -4.04 -3.96 -4.74
C ILE A 51 -4.63 -4.91 -3.69
N ARG A 52 -5.42 -5.92 -4.09
CA ARG A 52 -5.91 -6.96 -3.19
C ARG A 52 -4.77 -7.80 -2.62
N ALA A 53 -3.79 -8.17 -3.44
CA ALA A 53 -2.60 -8.90 -2.98
C ALA A 53 -1.77 -8.06 -2.01
N ILE A 54 -1.52 -6.77 -2.32
CA ILE A 54 -0.81 -5.84 -1.42
C ILE A 54 -1.52 -5.74 -0.07
N ARG A 55 -2.85 -5.57 -0.08
CA ARG A 55 -3.68 -5.54 1.14
C ARG A 55 -3.60 -6.84 1.94
N SER A 56 -3.60 -7.98 1.26
CA SER A 56 -3.47 -9.29 1.90
C SER A 56 -2.11 -9.47 2.58
N LEU A 57 -1.02 -9.08 1.91
CA LEU A 57 0.33 -9.12 2.48
C LEU A 57 0.47 -8.19 3.70
N ALA A 58 -0.08 -6.98 3.62
CA ALA A 58 -0.08 -6.04 4.75
C ALA A 58 -0.84 -6.62 5.96
N ARG A 59 -2.01 -7.23 5.73
CA ARG A 59 -2.77 -7.93 6.77
C ARG A 59 -2.01 -9.11 7.37
N ALA A 60 -1.38 -9.93 6.54
CA ALA A 60 -0.59 -11.07 7.00
C ALA A 60 0.54 -10.63 7.94
N ARG A 61 1.24 -9.54 7.59
CA ARG A 61 2.28 -8.96 8.44
C ARG A 61 1.69 -8.38 9.74
N ALA A 62 0.56 -7.69 9.65
CA ALA A 62 -0.12 -7.12 10.81
C ALA A 62 -0.61 -8.16 11.83
N ILE A 63 -1.01 -9.36 11.37
CA ILE A 63 -1.35 -10.48 12.25
C ILE A 63 -0.14 -10.90 13.10
N VAL A 64 1.06 -10.93 12.50
CA VAL A 64 2.30 -11.24 13.23
C VAL A 64 2.63 -10.15 14.24
N ASP A 65 2.46 -8.90 13.84
CA ASP A 65 2.74 -7.73 14.68
C ASP A 65 1.61 -7.43 15.69
N LYS A 66 0.49 -8.18 15.66
CA LYS A 66 -0.73 -8.00 16.47
C LYS A 66 -1.36 -6.60 16.37
N GLU A 67 -1.31 -6.01 15.18
CA GLU A 67 -1.87 -4.70 14.89
C GLU A 67 -3.07 -4.80 13.95
N SER A 68 -4.00 -3.83 14.02
CA SER A 68 -5.00 -3.65 12.97
C SER A 68 -4.47 -2.70 11.91
N VAL A 69 -4.52 -3.11 10.64
CA VAL A 69 -4.04 -2.27 9.52
C VAL A 69 -5.06 -2.10 8.41
N ALA A 70 -5.07 -0.93 7.79
CA ALA A 70 -5.81 -0.65 6.55
C ALA A 70 -4.87 -0.05 5.52
N VAL A 71 -5.02 -0.43 4.25
CA VAL A 71 -4.21 0.13 3.14
C VAL A 71 -5.11 0.87 2.16
N ARG A 72 -4.83 2.16 1.99
CA ARG A 72 -5.47 3.06 1.03
C ARG A 72 -4.51 3.38 -0.10
N LEU A 73 -5.08 3.75 -1.24
CA LEU A 73 -4.35 4.12 -2.44
C LEU A 73 -4.96 5.43 -2.93
N GLU A 74 -4.14 6.47 -3.04
CA GLU A 74 -4.55 7.82 -3.43
C GLU A 74 -3.69 8.31 -4.60
N GLU A 75 -4.34 8.95 -5.57
CA GLU A 75 -3.68 9.58 -6.70
C GLU A 75 -3.05 10.89 -6.21
N VAL A 76 -1.82 11.13 -6.61
CA VAL A 76 -1.18 12.44 -6.49
C VAL A 76 -0.90 12.97 -7.90
N ASP A 77 -1.24 14.24 -8.13
CA ASP A 77 -0.92 14.98 -9.35
C ASP A 77 0.60 15.22 -9.51
#